data_AF-A0A6N6V8Y7-F1
#
_entry.id   AF-A0A6N6V8Y7-F1
#
_cell.length_a   1.000
_cell.length_b   1.000
_cell.length_c   1.000
_cell.angle_alpha   90.00
_cell.angle_beta   90.00
_cell.angle_gamma   90.00
#
_symmetry.space_group_name_H-M   'P 1'
#
loop_
_entity.id
_entity.type
_entity.pdbx_description
1 polymer ?
#
loop_
_entity_poly.entity_id
_entity_poly.type
_entity_poly.pdbx_seq_one_letter_code
_entity_poly.pdbx_strand_id
1 'polypeptide(L)'
;MLLNDYYKTYKMNESDDTFMIEKNNDAQYYDILESINELSNDTFCVLNHLYVNEDKETQFEDKFLGRQKHLQDVPGFKALRFLRPQTKHKHYIIVTLWQSRQAFYDWQKSSAYAQTHRKRGTKRGVDNLIVNRDLSYNIRIELEDMAKQFLNYEDIF
;
A
#
# COMPACT_ATOMS: atom_id res chain seq x y z
N MET A 1 11.22 -11.52 0.40
CA MET A 1 11.66 -10.41 1.28
C MET A 1 10.75 -10.36 2.50
N LEU A 2 11.31 -10.31 3.73
CA LEU A 2 10.53 -10.21 4.97
C LEU A 2 10.52 -8.75 5.47
N LEU A 3 9.33 -8.21 5.71
CA LEU A 3 9.12 -6.91 6.34
C LEU A 3 8.39 -7.06 7.67
N ASN A 4 8.85 -6.33 8.69
CA ASN A 4 8.19 -6.26 10.00
C ASN A 4 7.94 -4.81 10.38
N ASP A 5 6.81 -4.54 11.01
CA ASP A 5 6.63 -3.30 11.76
C ASP A 5 7.46 -3.33 13.05
N TYR A 6 7.71 -2.15 13.61
CA TYR A 6 8.47 -2.02 14.87
C TYR A 6 7.92 -2.88 16.01
N TYR A 7 6.59 -3.01 16.11
CA TYR A 7 5.93 -3.80 17.16
C TYR A 7 5.78 -5.29 16.81
N LYS A 8 6.30 -5.76 15.67
CA LYS A 8 6.18 -7.12 15.14
C LYS A 8 4.73 -7.64 15.05
N THR A 9 3.77 -6.72 15.00
CA THR A 9 2.34 -6.95 14.87
C THR A 9 1.97 -7.25 13.42
N TYR A 10 2.67 -6.65 12.46
CA TYR A 10 2.56 -6.93 11.04
C TYR A 10 3.82 -7.60 10.54
N LYS A 11 3.66 -8.77 9.92
CA LYS A 11 4.72 -9.45 9.17
C LYS A 11 4.28 -9.57 7.74
N MET A 12 5.13 -9.15 6.82
CA MET A 12 4.87 -9.25 5.39
C MET A 12 5.99 -10.05 4.73
N ASN A 13 5.65 -11.05 3.95
CA ASN A 13 6.63 -11.84 3.22
C ASN A 13 6.31 -11.89 1.74
N GLU A 14 7.24 -11.43 0.93
CA GLU A 14 7.22 -11.60 -0.53
C GLU A 14 7.99 -12.85 -0.93
N SER A 15 7.36 -13.72 -1.70
CA SER A 15 7.94 -14.86 -2.42
C SER A 15 7.55 -14.75 -3.90
N ASP A 16 8.26 -15.45 -4.79
CA ASP A 16 8.23 -15.26 -6.26
C ASP A 16 6.94 -14.66 -6.84
N ASP A 17 5.78 -15.30 -6.67
CA ASP A 17 4.49 -14.81 -7.16
C ASP A 17 3.46 -14.49 -6.06
N THR A 18 3.84 -14.61 -4.78
CA THR A 18 2.90 -14.53 -3.65
C THR A 18 3.36 -13.55 -2.59
N PHE A 19 2.38 -12.91 -1.97
CA PHE A 19 2.60 -12.00 -0.87
C PHE A 19 1.77 -12.44 0.33
N MET A 20 2.41 -12.60 1.48
CA MET A 20 1.75 -12.94 2.73
C MET A 20 1.75 -11.71 3.64
N ILE A 21 0.61 -11.43 4.26
CA ILE A 21 0.46 -10.41 5.32
C ILE A 21 -0.16 -11.10 6.54
N GLU A 22 0.60 -11.16 7.62
CA GLU A 22 0.16 -11.66 8.92
C GLU A 22 -0.04 -10.50 9.87
N LYS A 23 -1.22 -10.47 10.51
CA LYS A 23 -1.53 -9.54 11.59
C LYS A 23 -2.12 -10.33 12.76
N ASN A 24 -1.52 -10.25 13.95
CA ASN A 24 -2.02 -10.94 15.15
C ASN A 24 -2.29 -12.45 14.93
N ASN A 25 -1.40 -13.14 14.22
CA ASN A 25 -1.54 -14.54 13.81
C ASN A 25 -2.67 -14.85 12.82
N ASP A 26 -3.33 -13.84 12.24
CA ASP A 26 -4.19 -14.01 11.06
C ASP A 26 -3.36 -13.74 9.81
N ALA A 27 -2.97 -14.81 9.11
CA ALA A 27 -2.19 -14.74 7.88
C ALA A 27 -3.10 -14.76 6.66
N GLN A 28 -2.92 -13.78 5.78
CA GLN A 28 -3.64 -13.67 4.51
C GLN A 28 -2.65 -13.71 3.35
N TYR A 29 -3.03 -14.40 2.29
CA TYR A 29 -2.20 -14.65 1.12
C TYR A 29 -2.78 -13.94 -0.10
N TYR A 30 -1.88 -13.45 -0.93
CA TYR A 30 -2.19 -12.63 -2.08
C TYR A 30 -1.36 -13.05 -3.29
N ASP A 31 -1.97 -12.96 -4.47
CA ASP A 31 -1.25 -12.99 -5.74
C ASP A 31 -0.73 -11.59 -6.04
N ILE A 32 0.49 -11.50 -6.56
CA ILE A 32 1.10 -10.23 -6.95
C ILE A 32 0.72 -9.92 -8.39
N LEU A 33 -0.13 -8.92 -8.60
CA LEU A 33 -0.57 -8.48 -9.93
C LEU A 33 0.39 -7.46 -10.56
N GLU A 34 1.11 -6.70 -9.74
CA GLU A 34 2.11 -5.76 -10.20
C GLU A 34 3.16 -5.52 -9.11
N SER A 35 4.43 -5.50 -9.54
CA SER A 35 5.58 -5.09 -8.73
C SER A 35 6.32 -3.94 -9.37
N ILE A 36 6.66 -2.94 -8.57
CA ILE A 36 7.54 -1.84 -8.95
C ILE A 36 8.64 -1.75 -7.90
N ASN A 37 9.90 -1.84 -8.35
CA ASN A 37 11.12 -1.83 -7.55
C ASN A 37 11.16 -2.90 -6.42
N GLU A 38 12.30 -3.00 -5.75
CA GLU A 38 12.50 -3.90 -4.62
C GLU A 38 11.94 -3.34 -3.31
N LEU A 39 11.43 -4.23 -2.44
CA LEU A 39 10.97 -3.85 -1.10
C LEU A 39 12.16 -3.73 -0.14
N SER A 40 12.06 -2.81 0.83
CA SER A 40 13.11 -2.59 1.84
C SER A 40 12.54 -2.24 3.22
N ASN A 41 13.25 -2.65 4.28
CA ASN A 41 12.84 -2.46 5.68
C ASN A 41 13.14 -1.08 6.28
N ASP A 42 13.85 -0.24 5.55
CA ASP A 42 14.28 1.10 5.96
C ASP A 42 13.30 2.20 5.49
N THR A 43 12.03 1.84 5.28
CA THR A 43 11.04 2.72 4.65
C THR A 43 9.75 2.86 5.46
N PHE A 44 9.01 3.91 5.14
CA PHE A 44 7.64 4.10 5.57
C PHE A 44 6.69 3.34 4.64
N CYS A 45 5.89 2.43 5.19
CA CYS A 45 4.99 1.57 4.45
C CYS A 45 3.53 2.03 4.62
N VAL A 46 2.79 2.04 3.51
CA VAL A 46 1.35 2.30 3.50
C VAL A 46 0.65 1.14 2.81
N LEU A 47 -0.32 0.54 3.50
CA LEU A 47 -1.19 -0.49 2.98
C LEU A 47 -2.57 0.10 2.75
N ASN A 48 -3.01 0.18 1.50
CA ASN A 48 -4.36 0.60 1.16
C ASN A 48 -5.22 -0.65 0.95
N HIS A 49 -6.11 -0.93 1.92
CA HIS A 49 -7.07 -2.02 1.85
C HIS A 49 -8.31 -1.54 1.10
N LEU A 50 -8.53 -2.11 -0.09
CA LEU A 50 -9.60 -1.74 -0.99
C LEU A 50 -10.62 -2.87 -1.06
N TYR A 51 -11.83 -2.61 -0.57
CA TYR A 51 -12.93 -3.52 -0.73
C TYR A 51 -13.53 -3.31 -2.11
N VAL A 52 -13.38 -4.29 -2.99
CA VAL A 52 -13.99 -4.27 -4.32
C VAL A 52 -15.35 -4.95 -4.21
N ASN A 53 -16.39 -4.32 -4.78
CA ASN A 53 -17.71 -4.92 -4.80
C ASN A 53 -17.69 -6.20 -5.66
N GLU A 54 -18.55 -7.15 -5.32
CA GLU A 54 -18.68 -8.40 -6.07
C GLU A 54 -18.94 -8.14 -7.55
N ASP A 55 -18.36 -8.99 -8.40
CA ASP A 55 -18.42 -8.92 -9.86
C ASP A 55 -17.79 -7.63 -10.46
N LYS A 56 -16.93 -6.95 -9.70
CA LYS A 56 -16.18 -5.75 -10.14
C LYS A 56 -14.67 -5.93 -10.09
N GLU A 57 -14.18 -7.10 -9.68
CA GLU A 57 -12.77 -7.44 -9.54
C GLU A 57 -12.00 -7.27 -10.84
N THR A 58 -12.43 -7.91 -11.93
CA THR A 58 -11.76 -7.79 -13.24
C THR A 58 -11.74 -6.33 -13.72
N GLN A 59 -12.86 -5.63 -13.58
CA GLN A 59 -12.95 -4.21 -13.95
C GLN A 59 -12.00 -3.33 -13.11
N PHE A 60 -11.87 -3.64 -11.82
CA PHE A 60 -10.96 -2.95 -10.93
C PHE A 60 -9.50 -3.17 -11.32
N GLU A 61 -9.13 -4.42 -11.57
CA GLU A 61 -7.78 -4.82 -11.97
C GLU A 61 -7.37 -4.19 -13.30
N ASP A 62 -8.19 -4.30 -14.35
CA ASP A 62 -7.91 -3.72 -15.66
C ASP A 62 -7.68 -2.21 -15.57
N LYS A 63 -8.53 -1.52 -14.80
CA LYS A 63 -8.43 -0.09 -14.59
C LYS A 63 -7.16 0.28 -13.81
N PHE A 64 -6.81 -0.50 -12.80
CA PHE A 64 -5.62 -0.24 -12.00
C PHE A 64 -4.35 -0.53 -12.82
N LEU A 65 -4.28 -1.64 -13.53
CA LEU A 65 -3.14 -2.01 -14.37
C LEU A 65 -2.97 -1.07 -15.58
N GLY A 66 -4.07 -0.55 -16.14
CA GLY A 66 -4.06 0.45 -17.21
C GLY A 66 -3.75 1.89 -16.75
N ARG A 67 -3.48 2.12 -15.46
CA ARG A 67 -3.18 3.47 -14.94
C ARG A 67 -1.82 3.98 -15.43
N GLN A 68 -1.70 5.31 -15.55
CA GLN A 68 -0.39 5.94 -15.79
C GLN A 68 0.52 5.76 -14.56
N LYS A 69 1.73 5.21 -14.77
CA LYS A 69 2.67 4.84 -13.70
C LYS A 69 3.56 6.00 -13.22
N HIS A 70 3.00 7.20 -13.06
CA HIS A 70 3.71 8.42 -12.63
C HIS A 70 4.26 8.36 -11.21
N LEU A 71 3.89 7.34 -10.43
CA LEU A 71 4.32 7.20 -9.04
C LEU A 71 5.84 7.01 -8.93
N GLN A 72 6.47 6.42 -9.96
CA GLN A 72 7.93 6.20 -10.01
C GLN A 72 8.73 7.50 -10.03
N ASP A 73 8.17 8.57 -10.59
CA ASP A 73 8.83 9.88 -10.70
C ASP A 73 8.63 10.75 -9.46
N VAL A 74 7.86 10.27 -8.46
CA VAL A 74 7.57 11.02 -7.25
C VAL A 74 8.78 10.98 -6.30
N PRO A 75 9.30 12.14 -5.87
CA PRO A 75 10.39 12.18 -4.90
C PRO A 75 10.06 11.40 -3.62
N GLY A 76 10.97 10.51 -3.25
CA GLY A 76 10.84 9.68 -2.05
C GLY A 76 9.96 8.44 -2.22
N PHE A 77 9.37 8.18 -3.38
CA PHE A 77 8.77 6.87 -3.67
C PHE A 77 9.86 5.79 -3.73
N LYS A 78 9.56 4.59 -3.21
CA LYS A 78 10.51 3.47 -3.16
C LYS A 78 10.01 2.25 -3.92
N ALA A 79 8.81 1.76 -3.59
CA ALA A 79 8.27 0.55 -4.22
C ALA A 79 6.74 0.49 -4.15
N LEU A 80 6.16 -0.35 -5.00
CA LEU A 80 4.72 -0.67 -5.00
C LEU A 80 4.48 -2.17 -5.21
N ARG A 81 3.46 -2.70 -4.53
CA ARG A 81 2.83 -3.98 -4.83
C ARG A 81 1.33 -3.81 -5.00
N PHE A 82 0.77 -4.41 -6.05
CA PHE A 82 -0.66 -4.56 -6.21
C PHE A 82 -1.05 -6.01 -5.94
N LEU A 83 -1.82 -6.23 -4.89
CA LEU A 83 -2.08 -7.55 -4.31
C LEU A 83 -3.55 -7.92 -4.47
N ARG A 84 -3.81 -9.07 -5.11
CA ARG A 84 -5.12 -9.71 -5.19
C ARG A 84 -5.27 -10.71 -4.05
N PRO A 85 -6.34 -10.67 -3.24
CA PRO A 85 -6.53 -11.66 -2.20
C PRO A 85 -6.86 -13.02 -2.79
N GLN A 86 -6.23 -14.08 -2.27
CA GLN A 86 -6.56 -15.46 -2.66
C GLN A 86 -7.88 -15.96 -2.02
N THR A 87 -8.35 -15.27 -0.98
CA THR A 87 -9.63 -15.54 -0.33
C THR A 87 -10.70 -14.57 -0.84
N LYS A 88 -11.87 -15.11 -1.20
CA LYS A 88 -13.02 -14.30 -1.65
C LYS A 88 -13.49 -13.31 -0.57
N HIS A 89 -14.04 -12.19 -1.01
CA HIS A 89 -14.57 -11.11 -0.15
C HIS A 89 -13.55 -10.46 0.80
N LYS A 90 -12.26 -10.69 0.57
CA LYS A 90 -11.18 -9.95 1.24
C LYS A 90 -10.78 -8.74 0.41
N HIS A 91 -10.09 -7.80 1.04
CA HIS A 91 -9.62 -6.58 0.41
C HIS A 91 -8.49 -6.87 -0.56
N TYR A 92 -8.47 -6.17 -1.70
CA TYR A 92 -7.22 -5.94 -2.42
C TYR A 92 -6.32 -5.05 -1.58
N ILE A 93 -5.01 -5.19 -1.75
CA ILE A 93 -4.06 -4.35 -1.03
C ILE A 93 -3.11 -3.71 -2.03
N ILE A 94 -2.97 -2.39 -1.92
CA ILE A 94 -1.88 -1.67 -2.56
C ILE A 94 -0.86 -1.32 -1.47
N VAL A 95 0.29 -1.97 -1.53
CA VAL A 95 1.43 -1.65 -0.66
C VAL A 95 2.27 -0.59 -1.38
N THR A 96 2.59 0.49 -0.69
CA THR A 96 3.56 1.49 -1.18
C THR A 96 4.62 1.77 -0.13
N LEU A 97 5.88 1.78 -0.53
CA LEU A 97 7.02 2.15 0.30
C LEU A 97 7.51 3.54 -0.05
N TRP A 98 7.88 4.29 0.98
CA TRP A 98 8.33 5.67 0.91
C TRP A 98 9.58 5.88 1.74
N GLN A 99 10.48 6.74 1.29
CA GLN A 99 11.70 7.09 2.00
C GLN A 99 11.42 7.60 3.41
N SER A 100 10.31 8.32 3.60
CA SER A 100 9.89 8.79 4.91
C SER A 100 8.38 9.01 4.96
N ARG A 101 7.86 9.07 6.18
CA ARG A 101 6.49 9.51 6.46
C ARG A 101 6.19 10.87 5.81
N GLN A 102 7.15 11.79 5.85
CA GLN A 102 7.00 13.13 5.26
C GLN A 102 6.89 13.09 3.74
N ALA A 103 7.72 12.27 3.06
CA ALA A 103 7.66 12.11 1.61
C ALA A 103 6.28 11.64 1.13
N PHE A 104 5.66 10.69 1.85
CA PHE A 104 4.29 10.26 1.59
C PHE A 104 3.28 11.41 1.75
N TYR A 105 3.39 12.19 2.83
CA TYR A 105 2.46 13.31 3.06
C TYR A 105 2.64 14.44 2.04
N ASP A 106 3.87 14.74 1.64
CA ASP A 106 4.16 15.73 0.60
C ASP A 106 3.59 15.30 -0.74
N TRP A 107 3.74 14.02 -1.10
CA TRP A 107 3.06 13.46 -2.26
C TRP A 107 1.54 13.58 -2.16
N GLN A 108 0.95 13.21 -1.02
CA GLN A 108 -0.52 13.28 -0.83
C GLN A 108 -1.05 14.73 -0.94
N LYS A 109 -0.24 15.72 -0.55
CA LYS A 109 -0.55 17.16 -0.66
C LYS A 109 -0.22 17.73 -2.06
N SER A 110 0.64 17.08 -2.82
CA SER A 110 1.07 17.54 -4.14
C SER A 110 -0.07 17.51 -5.16
N SER A 111 0.01 18.41 -6.15
CA SER A 111 -0.92 18.48 -7.29
C SER A 111 -0.96 17.19 -8.12
N ALA A 112 0.04 16.32 -8.02
CA ALA A 112 0.06 14.99 -8.65
C ALA A 112 -0.99 14.05 -8.03
N TYR A 113 -1.25 14.15 -6.73
CA TYR A 113 -2.39 13.46 -6.10
C TYR A 113 -3.72 14.06 -6.55
N ALA A 114 -3.78 15.39 -6.68
CA ALA A 114 -4.98 16.11 -7.11
C ALA A 114 -5.38 15.80 -8.56
N GLN A 115 -4.45 15.45 -9.47
CA GLN A 115 -4.80 15.09 -10.85
C GLN A 115 -5.35 13.66 -10.97
N THR A 116 -4.78 12.68 -10.26
CA THR A 116 -5.25 11.29 -10.27
C THR A 116 -6.48 11.06 -9.37
N HIS A 117 -6.69 11.93 -8.36
CA HIS A 117 -7.84 11.86 -7.43
C HIS A 117 -8.83 13.03 -7.56
N ARG A 118 -8.79 13.84 -8.64
CA ARG A 118 -9.72 14.97 -8.88
C ARG A 118 -11.20 14.59 -8.99
N LYS A 119 -11.53 13.29 -8.99
CA LYS A 119 -12.90 12.75 -8.87
C LYS A 119 -13.29 12.36 -7.44
N ARG A 120 -12.47 12.67 -6.43
CA ARG A 120 -12.87 12.62 -5.01
C ARG A 120 -13.78 13.82 -4.71
N GLY A 121 -15.09 13.64 -4.88
CA GLY A 121 -16.08 14.55 -4.32
C GLY A 121 -17.27 14.93 -5.20
N THR A 122 -17.26 14.61 -6.51
CA THR A 122 -18.45 14.81 -7.34
C THR A 122 -19.29 13.54 -7.31
N LYS A 123 -20.61 13.67 -7.11
CA LYS A 123 -21.64 12.60 -7.11
C LYS A 123 -21.78 11.85 -8.47
N ARG A 124 -20.73 11.83 -9.29
CA ARG A 124 -20.57 11.09 -10.56
C ARG A 124 -19.20 10.39 -10.65
N GLY A 125 -18.71 9.84 -9.53
CA GLY A 125 -17.52 9.00 -9.53
C GLY A 125 -17.91 7.55 -9.77
N VAL A 126 -17.63 7.04 -10.98
CA VAL A 126 -17.73 5.62 -11.37
C VAL A 126 -16.97 4.68 -10.40
N ASP A 127 -16.16 5.24 -9.50
CA ASP A 127 -15.29 4.54 -8.55
C ASP A 127 -16.03 3.91 -7.36
N ASN A 128 -17.14 4.49 -6.85
CA ASN A 128 -17.85 3.90 -5.70
C ASN A 128 -18.60 2.61 -6.05
N LEU A 129 -18.95 2.43 -7.33
CA LEU A 129 -19.59 1.20 -7.82
C LEU A 129 -18.60 0.04 -7.89
N ILE A 130 -17.31 0.34 -8.01
CA ILE A 130 -16.24 -0.66 -8.12
C ILE A 130 -15.60 -0.89 -6.76
N VAL A 131 -15.19 0.18 -6.06
CA VAL A 131 -14.55 0.11 -4.75
C VAL A 131 -15.48 0.69 -3.69
N ASN A 132 -15.85 -0.13 -2.72
CA ASN A 132 -16.63 0.27 -1.56
C ASN A 132 -15.75 1.06 -0.59
N ARG A 133 -15.95 2.38 -0.54
CA ARG A 133 -15.13 3.27 0.29
C ARG A 133 -15.42 3.12 1.79
N ASP A 134 -16.63 2.75 2.17
CA ASP A 134 -17.03 2.61 3.57
C ASP A 134 -16.38 1.36 4.20
N LEU A 135 -16.10 0.36 3.37
CA LEU A 135 -15.38 -0.86 3.78
C LEU A 135 -13.86 -0.77 3.53
N SER A 136 -13.37 0.26 2.84
CA SER A 136 -11.95 0.44 2.53
C SER A 136 -11.25 1.28 3.60
N TYR A 137 -9.99 0.96 3.88
CA TYR A 137 -9.19 1.67 4.88
C TYR A 137 -7.72 1.67 4.48
N ASN A 138 -6.91 2.50 5.16
CA ASN A 138 -5.46 2.43 5.01
C ASN A 138 -4.79 2.22 6.37
N ILE A 139 -3.69 1.48 6.34
CA ILE A 139 -2.79 1.29 7.48
C ILE A 139 -1.44 1.91 7.09
N ARG A 140 -0.81 2.55 8.06
CA ARG A 140 0.50 3.19 7.90
C ARG A 140 1.44 2.60 8.94
N ILE A 141 2.62 2.20 8.49
CA ILE A 141 3.57 1.42 9.27
C ILE A 141 4.96 2.02 9.08
N GLU A 142 5.66 2.21 10.19
CA GLU A 142 7.12 2.43 10.17
C GLU A 142 7.80 1.07 10.30
N LEU A 143 8.60 0.72 9.29
CA LEU A 143 9.29 -0.57 9.26
C LEU A 143 10.49 -0.56 10.21
N GLU A 144 10.86 -1.75 10.68
CA GLU A 144 11.76 -1.96 11.81
C GLU A 144 13.09 -1.19 11.70
N ASP A 145 13.73 -1.18 10.51
CA ASP A 145 15.05 -0.56 10.34
C ASP A 145 14.97 0.97 10.23
N MET A 146 13.80 1.53 9.90
CA MET A 146 13.52 2.95 10.02
C MET A 146 13.38 3.36 11.50
N ALA A 147 12.65 2.58 12.29
CA ALA A 147 12.41 2.88 13.71
C ALA A 147 13.68 2.84 14.56
N LYS A 148 14.62 1.93 14.25
CA LYS A 148 15.93 1.85 14.92
C LYS A 148 16.77 3.13 14.79
N GLN A 149 16.61 3.89 13.69
CA GLN A 149 17.34 5.15 13.50
C GLN A 149 16.86 6.26 14.46
N PHE A 150 15.62 6.18 14.96
CA PHE A 150 15.08 7.15 15.92
C PHE A 150 15.43 6.81 17.38
N LEU A 151 15.69 5.54 17.70
CA LEU A 151 16.01 5.10 19.07
C LEU A 151 17.49 5.28 19.42
N ASN A 152 18.38 5.31 18.44
CA ASN A 152 19.81 5.59 18.67
C ASN A 152 20.11 7.04 19.09
N TYR A 153 19.09 7.91 19.19
CA TYR A 153 19.27 9.30 19.61
C TYR A 153 19.10 9.51 21.13
N GLU A 154 18.69 8.49 21.90
CA GLU A 154 18.60 8.58 23.37
C GLU A 154 19.82 8.04 24.14
N ASP A 155 20.84 7.50 23.46
CA ASP A 155 22.09 7.04 24.10
C ASP A 155 23.23 8.10 24.11
N ILE A 156 22.87 9.39 24.07
CA ILE A 156 23.84 10.49 24.27
C ILE A 156 23.44 11.31 25.49
N PHE A 157 23.53 10.72 26.69
CA PHE A 157 23.87 11.43 27.94
C PHE A 157 24.56 10.47 28.92
#